data_AF-A0A834ZPC3-F1
#
_entry.id   AF-A0A834ZPC3-F1
#
_cell.length_a   1.000
_cell.length_b   1.000
_cell.length_c   1.000
_cell.angle_alpha   90.00
_cell.angle_beta   90.00
_cell.angle_gamma   90.00
#
_symmetry.space_group_name_H-M   'P 1'
#
loop_
_entity.id
_entity.type
_entity.pdbx_description
1 polymer ?
#
loop_
_entity_poly.entity_id
_entity_poly.type
_entity_poly.pdbx_seq_one_letter_code
_entity_poly.pdbx_strand_id
1 'polypeptide(L)'
;MAAISSLSFSALGQASERKVPVSATRSFVSNFDGFRFRTNYGSDSFVVQTSNSSSRMVIQCLSSVAGGVPTVSVPTVSDTKLNFLKAYKRPIPSIYNNVLQELIVQQHLMRYKRTYQYDAVFALGFVTVYDQLMEGYPDDEDREAIFQAYIKALKEDPEQYRNDAQKLEEWARAQNATSIIEFPSREGEIEGILKDISERAGGKGSFSYSRFFAIGLFRLLELANATEPTVLEKLCVSLNINKRSVDRDLDVYRNLLSKLVQAKELLKEYVDREKKKMEERVQSQKANEVVAKCLGEFQNGGAS
;
A
#
# COMPACT_ATOMS: atom_id res chain seq x y z
N MET A 1 14.62 -11.52 -19.98
CA MET A 1 13.26 -11.47 -20.56
C MET A 1 12.38 -12.44 -19.77
N ALA A 2 11.85 -12.01 -18.63
CA ALA A 2 10.86 -12.77 -17.87
C ALA A 2 9.55 -11.95 -17.93
N ALA A 3 8.56 -12.49 -18.62
CA ALA A 3 7.25 -11.86 -18.76
C ALA A 3 6.47 -12.06 -17.46
N ILE A 4 6.13 -10.95 -16.79
CA ILE A 4 5.23 -10.95 -15.64
C ILE A 4 3.84 -11.30 -16.19
N SER A 5 3.33 -12.47 -15.83
CA SER A 5 2.01 -12.95 -16.23
C SER A 5 0.93 -12.04 -15.65
N SER A 6 0.07 -11.51 -16.52
CA SER A 6 -1.08 -10.68 -16.16
C SER A 6 -2.02 -11.42 -15.20
N LEU A 7 -2.27 -10.82 -14.04
CA LEU A 7 -3.20 -11.32 -13.02
C LEU A 7 -4.63 -11.21 -13.56
N SER A 8 -5.26 -12.36 -13.87
CA SER A 8 -6.67 -12.43 -14.28
C SER A 8 -7.51 -12.94 -13.13
N PHE A 9 -8.35 -12.09 -12.54
CA PHE A 9 -9.39 -12.53 -11.61
C PHE A 9 -10.64 -12.97 -12.40
N SER A 10 -10.85 -14.28 -12.51
CA SER A 10 -12.11 -14.82 -13.03
C SER A 10 -13.23 -14.61 -12.00
N ALA A 11 -14.20 -13.76 -12.34
CA ALA A 11 -15.41 -13.56 -11.57
C ALA A 11 -16.38 -14.74 -11.76
N LEU A 12 -16.76 -15.39 -10.66
CA LEU A 12 -17.85 -16.35 -10.64
C LEU A 12 -19.17 -15.59 -10.34
N GLY A 13 -20.06 -15.47 -11.34
CA GLY A 13 -21.47 -15.11 -11.17
C GLY A 13 -22.27 -16.30 -10.58
N GLN A 14 -23.49 -16.19 -10.03
CA GLN A 14 -24.69 -15.48 -10.50
C GLN A 14 -25.79 -15.46 -9.40
N ALA A 15 -26.83 -14.64 -9.66
CA ALA A 15 -28.24 -14.65 -9.19
C ALA A 15 -28.63 -13.39 -8.40
N SER A 16 -29.71 -12.64 -8.67
CA SER A 16 -30.87 -12.81 -9.55
C SER A 16 -31.43 -11.42 -9.92
N GLU A 17 -31.92 -11.24 -11.15
CA GLU A 17 -32.52 -10.01 -11.67
C GLU A 17 -33.96 -9.79 -11.18
N ARG A 18 -34.32 -8.54 -10.83
CA ARG A 18 -35.64 -7.97 -11.12
C ARG A 18 -35.56 -6.43 -11.27
N LYS A 19 -35.88 -5.94 -12.48
CA LYS A 19 -36.02 -4.52 -12.89
C LYS A 19 -37.28 -3.91 -12.25
N VAL A 20 -37.53 -2.59 -12.07
CA VAL A 20 -37.55 -1.34 -12.91
C VAL A 20 -37.96 -0.15 -11.93
N PRO A 21 -38.14 1.17 -12.27
CA PRO A 21 -37.39 2.22 -13.01
C PRO A 21 -36.99 3.52 -12.22
N VAL A 22 -36.00 4.26 -12.77
CA VAL A 22 -35.83 5.73 -12.99
C VAL A 22 -36.06 6.78 -11.86
N SER A 23 -35.01 7.55 -11.52
CA SER A 23 -34.93 9.02 -11.77
C SER A 23 -33.58 9.63 -11.33
N ALA A 24 -33.09 10.56 -12.15
CA ALA A 24 -31.84 11.28 -11.98
C ALA A 24 -32.02 12.51 -11.07
N THR A 25 -31.10 12.73 -10.14
CA THR A 25 -30.70 14.08 -9.72
C THR A 25 -29.26 14.06 -9.19
N ARG A 26 -28.42 14.92 -9.76
CA ARG A 26 -27.05 15.17 -9.34
C ARG A 26 -27.05 15.84 -7.96
N SER A 27 -26.20 15.37 -7.05
CA SER A 27 -25.55 16.22 -6.06
C SER A 27 -24.17 15.64 -5.73
N PHE A 28 -23.14 16.45 -5.98
CA PHE A 28 -21.77 16.16 -5.60
C PHE A 28 -21.60 16.47 -4.11
N VAL A 29 -21.31 15.45 -3.30
CA VAL A 29 -20.77 15.62 -1.95
C VAL A 29 -19.65 14.60 -1.78
N SER A 30 -18.44 15.12 -1.60
CA SER A 30 -17.25 14.33 -1.26
C SER A 30 -17.36 13.83 0.18
N ASN A 31 -17.80 12.59 0.37
CA ASN A 31 -17.73 11.93 1.68
C ASN A 31 -16.42 11.17 1.77
N PHE A 32 -15.44 11.79 2.41
CA PHE A 32 -14.23 11.14 2.90
C PHE A 32 -14.53 10.60 4.30
N ASP A 33 -14.98 9.35 4.39
CA ASP A 33 -15.16 8.69 5.69
C ASP A 33 -13.80 8.28 6.25
N GLY A 34 -13.33 9.12 7.16
CA GLY A 34 -12.14 8.88 7.97
C GLY A 34 -12.35 7.73 8.96
N PHE A 35 -11.32 6.89 9.04
CA PHE A 35 -11.12 5.83 10.01
C PHE A 35 -11.45 6.27 11.45
N ARG A 36 -12.60 5.87 11.98
CA ARG A 36 -12.90 5.91 13.42
C ARG A 36 -12.65 4.53 14.03
N PHE A 37 -11.58 4.41 14.81
CA PHE A 37 -11.48 3.36 15.82
C PHE A 37 -12.41 3.71 16.97
N ARG A 38 -13.43 2.87 17.21
CA ARG A 38 -14.39 3.02 18.31
C ARG A 38 -13.81 2.33 19.56
N THR A 39 -13.32 3.12 20.50
CA THR A 39 -13.06 2.68 21.88
C THR A 39 -14.37 2.73 22.66
N ASN A 40 -14.86 1.58 23.12
CA ASN A 40 -16.02 1.48 24.01
C ASN A 40 -15.52 1.63 25.45
N TYR A 41 -15.82 2.74 26.11
CA TYR A 41 -15.84 2.86 27.56
C TYR A 41 -17.13 3.57 27.96
N GLY A 42 -17.83 2.99 28.94
CA GLY A 42 -19.15 3.42 29.39
C GLY A 42 -19.15 4.84 29.94
N SER A 43 -20.23 5.54 29.65
CA SER A 43 -20.52 6.89 30.13
C SER A 43 -21.60 6.83 31.19
N ASP A 44 -21.28 7.23 32.42
CA ASP A 44 -22.25 7.82 33.34
C ASP A 44 -22.09 9.34 33.31
N SER A 45 -23.24 10.00 33.29
CA SER A 45 -23.45 11.39 32.93
C SER A 45 -23.16 12.36 34.08
N PHE A 46 -22.36 13.40 33.81
CA PHE A 46 -22.40 14.63 34.58
C PHE A 46 -22.38 15.86 33.66
N VAL A 47 -23.43 16.67 33.82
CA VAL A 47 -23.69 17.94 33.15
C VAL A 47 -22.75 19.00 33.72
N VAL A 48 -21.98 19.70 32.87
CA VAL A 48 -21.38 20.99 33.24
C VAL A 48 -21.54 22.01 32.12
N GLN A 49 -22.09 23.13 32.55
CA GLN A 49 -22.50 24.35 31.87
C GLN A 49 -21.32 25.09 31.20
N THR A 50 -21.57 25.67 30.03
CA THR A 50 -20.59 26.44 29.27
C THR A 50 -20.34 27.80 29.90
N SER A 51 -19.08 28.21 29.96
CA SER A 51 -18.68 29.60 30.21
C SER A 51 -17.47 29.93 29.36
N ASN A 52 -17.65 30.92 28.49
CA ASN A 52 -16.62 31.47 27.62
C ASN A 52 -15.55 32.16 28.47
N SER A 53 -14.30 31.69 28.37
CA SER A 53 -13.14 32.46 28.81
C SER A 53 -12.01 32.31 27.79
N SER A 54 -11.70 33.42 27.13
CA SER A 54 -10.59 33.56 26.20
C SER A 54 -9.27 33.49 26.96
N SER A 55 -8.51 32.42 26.79
CA SER A 55 -7.12 32.34 27.23
C SER A 55 -6.29 31.72 26.13
N ARG A 56 -5.34 32.50 25.62
CA ARG A 56 -4.35 32.06 24.61
C ARG A 56 -3.41 31.06 25.28
N MET A 57 -3.71 29.77 25.19
CA MET A 57 -2.74 28.74 25.55
C MET A 57 -1.69 28.62 24.43
N VAL A 58 -0.52 29.17 24.71
CA VAL A 58 0.72 28.80 24.02
C VAL A 58 1.00 27.34 24.39
N ILE A 59 0.89 26.42 23.42
CA ILE A 59 1.31 25.03 23.60
C ILE A 59 2.84 25.04 23.64
N GLN A 60 3.39 25.08 24.85
CA GLN A 60 4.82 24.96 25.08
C GLN A 60 5.15 23.46 25.16
N CYS A 61 5.73 22.92 24.09
CA CYS A 61 6.26 21.56 24.08
C CYS A 61 7.49 21.49 24.99
N LEU A 62 7.35 20.89 26.17
CA LEU A 62 8.48 20.59 27.06
C LEU A 62 9.28 19.42 26.47
N SER A 63 10.46 19.70 25.93
CA SER A 63 11.50 18.70 25.73
C SER A 63 12.36 18.65 27.00
N SER A 64 12.12 17.66 27.87
CA SER A 64 13.05 17.37 28.94
C SER A 64 14.29 16.67 28.36
N VAL A 65 15.35 17.44 28.13
CA VAL A 65 16.72 16.91 28.08
C VAL A 65 17.16 16.73 29.54
N ALA A 66 17.34 15.49 29.96
CA ALA A 66 18.02 15.16 31.19
C ALA A 66 18.91 13.92 30.98
N GLY A 67 20.22 14.14 31.05
CA GLY A 67 21.20 13.16 31.56
C GLY A 67 21.42 11.87 30.77
N GLY A 68 22.49 11.84 29.95
CA GLY A 68 23.55 10.84 30.13
C GLY A 68 23.23 9.35 29.98
N VAL A 69 22.29 8.96 29.13
CA VAL A 69 22.24 7.64 28.45
C VAL A 69 21.58 7.93 27.10
N PRO A 70 22.08 7.47 25.94
CA PRO A 70 21.30 7.55 24.71
C PRO A 70 20.13 6.55 24.84
N THR A 71 19.09 6.94 25.57
CA THR A 71 17.77 6.35 25.40
C THR A 71 17.41 6.64 23.96
N VAL A 72 17.53 5.65 23.07
CA VAL A 72 17.08 5.77 21.69
C VAL A 72 15.61 6.12 21.75
N SER A 73 15.28 7.41 21.66
CA SER A 73 13.91 7.87 21.64
C SER A 73 13.21 7.16 20.49
N VAL A 74 12.07 6.52 20.78
CA VAL A 74 11.28 5.85 19.75
C VAL A 74 11.02 6.88 18.64
N PRO A 75 11.45 6.62 17.39
CA PRO A 75 11.27 7.56 16.29
C PRO A 75 9.82 7.97 16.15
N THR A 76 9.58 9.24 15.80
CA THR A 76 8.24 9.71 15.46
C THR A 76 7.92 9.41 14.00
N VAL A 77 6.64 9.45 13.64
CA VAL A 77 6.19 9.34 12.23
C VAL A 77 6.89 10.40 11.36
N SER A 78 7.04 11.62 11.88
CA SER A 78 7.73 12.71 11.21
C SER A 78 9.21 12.39 10.95
N ASP A 79 9.89 11.74 11.90
CA ASP A 79 11.28 11.30 11.73
C ASP A 79 11.40 10.26 10.62
N THR A 80 10.51 9.26 10.59
CA THR A 80 10.51 8.26 9.51
C THR A 80 10.24 8.89 8.15
N LYS A 81 9.26 9.79 8.03
CA LYS A 81 9.00 10.50 6.77
C LYS A 81 10.20 11.34 6.33
N LEU A 82 10.83 12.04 7.28
CA LEU A 82 12.03 12.82 7.00
C LEU A 82 13.19 11.92 6.54
N ASN A 83 13.37 10.75 7.17
CA ASN A 83 14.39 9.79 6.76
C ASN A 83 14.16 9.27 5.34
N PHE A 84 12.89 9.01 4.97
CA PHE A 84 12.54 8.63 3.60
C PHE A 84 12.92 9.72 2.59
N LEU A 85 12.55 10.98 2.84
CA LEU A 85 12.88 12.11 1.96
C LEU A 85 14.39 12.40 1.89
N LYS A 86 15.13 12.10 2.95
CA LYS A 86 16.60 12.18 2.95
C LYS A 86 17.23 11.07 2.09
N ALA A 87 16.67 9.86 2.16
CA ALA A 87 17.15 8.70 1.43
C ALA A 87 16.80 8.74 -0.07
N TYR A 88 15.61 9.21 -0.43
CA TYR A 88 15.19 9.38 -1.82
C TYR A 88 14.82 10.85 -2.10
N LYS A 89 15.70 11.54 -2.84
CA LYS A 89 15.60 13.00 -3.10
C LYS A 89 14.92 13.37 -4.40
N ARG A 90 14.65 12.38 -5.27
CA ARG A 90 14.04 12.62 -6.58
C ARG A 90 12.53 12.83 -6.43
N PRO A 91 11.88 13.59 -7.33
CA PRO A 91 10.45 13.82 -7.27
C PRO A 91 9.68 12.52 -7.59
N ILE A 92 8.75 12.15 -6.72
CA ILE A 92 7.81 11.04 -6.93
C ILE A 92 6.49 11.62 -7.45
N PRO A 93 5.91 11.11 -8.55
CA PRO A 93 4.60 11.54 -9.02
C PRO A 93 3.54 11.43 -7.91
N SER A 94 2.69 12.45 -7.78
CA SER A 94 1.78 12.62 -6.63
C SER A 94 0.85 11.42 -6.40
N ILE A 95 0.43 10.74 -7.46
CA ILE A 95 -0.38 9.52 -7.42
C ILE A 95 0.25 8.41 -6.56
N TYR A 96 1.56 8.20 -6.70
CA TYR A 96 2.30 7.21 -5.92
C TYR A 96 2.68 7.79 -4.57
N ASN A 97 3.15 9.04 -4.53
CA ASN A 97 3.64 9.67 -3.31
C ASN A 97 2.56 9.72 -2.21
N ASN A 98 1.32 10.09 -2.54
CA ASN A 98 0.25 10.15 -1.54
C ASN A 98 0.05 8.81 -0.82
N VAL A 99 -0.02 7.72 -1.59
CA VAL A 99 -0.23 6.38 -1.05
C VAL A 99 1.00 5.87 -0.33
N LEU A 100 2.21 6.12 -0.85
CA LEU A 100 3.47 5.79 -0.18
C LEU A 100 3.57 6.48 1.19
N GLN A 101 3.23 7.76 1.28
CA GLN A 101 3.26 8.50 2.55
C GLN A 101 2.27 7.94 3.57
N GLU A 102 1.07 7.52 3.14
CA GLU A 102 0.11 6.84 4.01
C GLU A 102 0.63 5.46 4.45
N LEU A 103 1.22 4.70 3.53
CA LEU A 103 1.81 3.40 3.79
C LEU A 103 2.93 3.52 4.83
N ILE A 104 3.81 4.51 4.69
CA ILE A 104 4.90 4.80 5.67
C ILE A 104 4.32 5.02 7.06
N VAL A 105 3.24 5.79 7.20
CA VAL A 105 2.60 6.03 8.50
C VAL A 105 2.08 4.72 9.09
N GLN A 106 1.38 3.92 8.28
CA GLN A 106 0.81 2.65 8.74
C GLN A 106 1.90 1.66 9.18
N GLN A 107 2.97 1.51 8.39
CA GLN A 107 4.05 0.62 8.76
C GLN A 107 4.86 1.15 9.94
N HIS A 108 5.08 2.47 10.05
CA HIS A 108 5.71 3.07 11.22
C HIS A 108 4.96 2.71 12.51
N LEU A 109 3.64 2.93 12.53
CA LEU A 109 2.79 2.63 13.69
C LEU A 109 2.79 1.14 14.04
N MET A 110 3.11 0.27 13.10
CA MET A 110 3.22 -1.17 13.29
C MET A 110 4.64 -1.56 13.78
N ARG A 111 5.68 -1.05 13.12
CA ARG A 111 7.11 -1.29 13.38
C ARG A 111 7.55 -0.92 14.79
N TYR A 112 6.98 0.15 15.33
CA TYR A 112 7.31 0.67 16.67
C TYR A 112 6.30 0.26 17.75
N LYS A 113 5.39 -0.68 17.46
CA LYS A 113 4.61 -1.34 18.52
C LYS A 113 5.54 -2.13 19.43
N ARG A 114 5.23 -2.16 20.72
CA ARG A 114 5.97 -2.98 21.70
C ARG A 114 6.00 -4.47 21.35
N THR A 115 4.95 -4.93 20.68
CA THR A 115 4.75 -6.33 20.28
C THR A 115 5.37 -6.65 18.92
N TYR A 116 5.92 -5.65 18.23
CA TYR A 116 6.46 -5.85 16.89
C TYR A 116 7.59 -6.87 16.92
N GLN A 117 7.46 -7.84 16.03
CA GLN A 117 8.52 -8.76 15.68
C GLN A 117 8.44 -8.95 14.18
N TYR A 118 9.59 -8.86 13.51
CA TYR A 118 9.68 -9.12 12.08
C TYR A 118 9.18 -10.53 11.76
N ASP A 119 8.55 -10.65 10.60
CA ASP A 119 7.97 -11.89 10.13
C ASP A 119 8.06 -12.00 8.61
N ALA A 120 8.48 -13.15 8.09
CA ALA A 120 8.66 -13.31 6.65
C ALA A 120 7.33 -13.31 5.88
N VAL A 121 6.22 -13.77 6.49
CA VAL A 121 4.88 -13.69 5.89
C VAL A 121 4.41 -12.24 5.85
N PHE A 122 4.72 -11.46 6.89
CA PHE A 122 4.52 -10.01 6.85
C PHE A 122 5.31 -9.35 5.71
N ALA A 123 6.59 -9.68 5.56
CA ALA A 123 7.45 -9.10 4.53
C ALA A 123 6.93 -9.44 3.13
N LEU A 124 6.54 -10.70 2.88
CA LEU A 124 5.87 -11.11 1.65
C LEU A 124 4.65 -10.26 1.35
N GLY A 125 3.78 -10.07 2.34
CA GLY A 125 2.58 -9.25 2.19
C GLY A 125 2.91 -7.80 1.87
N PHE A 126 3.86 -7.19 2.58
CA PHE A 126 4.31 -5.82 2.30
C PHE A 126 4.88 -5.68 0.89
N VAL A 127 5.80 -6.56 0.49
CA VAL A 127 6.41 -6.57 -0.85
C VAL A 127 5.33 -6.68 -1.93
N THR A 128 4.34 -7.57 -1.73
CA THR A 128 3.19 -7.72 -2.62
C THR A 128 2.41 -6.41 -2.78
N VAL A 129 2.09 -5.73 -1.67
CA VAL A 129 1.40 -4.42 -1.71
C VAL A 129 2.24 -3.38 -2.44
N TYR A 130 3.52 -3.31 -2.12
CA TYR A 130 4.43 -2.33 -2.69
C TYR A 130 4.55 -2.49 -4.21
N ASP A 131 4.80 -3.72 -4.68
CA ASP A 131 4.99 -3.97 -6.11
C ASP A 131 3.70 -3.70 -6.90
N GLN A 132 2.53 -4.07 -6.36
CA GLN A 132 1.23 -3.73 -6.97
C GLN A 132 0.95 -2.22 -6.95
N LEU A 133 1.29 -1.53 -5.85
CA LEU A 133 1.17 -0.08 -5.76
C LEU A 133 2.05 0.60 -6.83
N MET A 134 3.29 0.14 -6.97
CA MET A 134 4.29 0.72 -7.86
C MET A 134 4.25 0.17 -9.29
N GLU A 135 3.29 -0.70 -9.60
CA GLU A 135 3.05 -1.16 -10.97
C GLU A 135 2.77 0.03 -11.91
N GLY A 136 3.41 0.04 -13.08
CA GLY A 136 3.32 1.13 -14.05
C GLY A 136 4.11 2.38 -13.68
N TYR A 137 4.93 2.35 -12.62
CA TYR A 137 5.86 3.45 -12.33
C TYR A 137 6.84 3.62 -13.52
N PRO A 138 7.18 4.85 -13.95
CA PRO A 138 7.90 5.08 -15.21
C PRO A 138 9.30 4.46 -15.32
N ASP A 139 9.97 4.26 -14.18
CA ASP A 139 11.37 3.82 -14.11
C ASP A 139 11.53 2.73 -13.05
N ASP A 140 12.00 1.55 -13.47
CA ASP A 140 12.20 0.39 -12.60
C ASP A 140 13.34 0.58 -11.59
N GLU A 141 14.40 1.31 -11.95
CA GLU A 141 15.50 1.62 -11.02
C GLU A 141 15.00 2.53 -9.90
N ASP A 142 14.12 3.47 -10.24
CA ASP A 142 13.49 4.35 -9.27
C ASP A 142 12.51 3.60 -8.38
N ARG A 143 11.74 2.67 -8.94
CA ARG A 143 10.85 1.81 -8.16
C ARG A 143 11.64 1.06 -7.09
N GLU A 144 12.79 0.49 -7.43
CA GLU A 144 13.61 -0.21 -6.45
C GLU A 144 14.32 0.75 -5.49
N ALA A 145 14.84 1.88 -5.97
CA ALA A 145 15.45 2.89 -5.09
C ALA A 145 14.45 3.46 -4.06
N ILE A 146 13.18 3.63 -4.44
CA ILE A 146 12.10 4.04 -3.52
C ILE A 146 11.84 2.93 -2.49
N PHE A 147 11.83 1.65 -2.88
CA PHE A 147 11.63 0.52 -1.97
C PHE A 147 12.74 0.49 -0.92
N GLN A 148 13.98 0.57 -1.37
CA GLN A 148 15.18 0.62 -0.54
C GLN A 148 15.12 1.79 0.45
N ALA A 149 14.79 3.00 -0.03
CA ALA A 149 14.67 4.19 0.82
C ALA A 149 13.52 4.07 1.83
N TYR A 150 12.39 3.48 1.43
CA TYR A 150 11.22 3.25 2.28
C TYR A 150 11.59 2.35 3.46
N ILE A 151 12.16 1.18 3.21
CA ILE A 151 12.46 0.19 4.26
C ILE A 151 13.58 0.70 5.16
N LYS A 152 14.62 1.34 4.59
CA LYS A 152 15.70 1.96 5.37
C LYS A 152 15.20 3.10 6.25
N ALA A 153 14.18 3.86 5.84
CA ALA A 153 13.58 4.92 6.66
C ALA A 153 12.92 4.39 7.94
N LEU A 154 12.47 3.12 7.93
CA LEU A 154 11.92 2.40 9.07
C LEU A 154 13.00 1.70 9.91
N LYS A 155 14.28 1.82 9.54
CA LYS A 155 15.43 1.11 10.13
C LYS A 155 15.29 -0.40 10.01
N GLU A 156 14.86 -0.87 8.85
CA GLU A 156 14.78 -2.27 8.48
C GLU A 156 15.67 -2.56 7.27
N ASP A 157 15.87 -3.84 6.97
CA ASP A 157 16.72 -4.28 5.86
C ASP A 157 15.86 -4.60 4.61
N PRO A 158 15.96 -3.81 3.53
CA PRO A 158 15.23 -4.09 2.29
C PRO A 158 15.67 -5.39 1.61
N GLU A 159 16.93 -5.81 1.74
CA GLU A 159 17.40 -7.04 1.11
C GLU A 159 16.76 -8.26 1.79
N GLN A 160 16.68 -8.24 3.13
CA GLN A 160 15.92 -9.25 3.89
C GLN A 160 14.47 -9.36 3.41
N TYR A 161 13.77 -8.24 3.21
CA TYR A 161 12.37 -8.26 2.74
C TYR A 161 12.23 -8.91 1.37
N ARG A 162 13.08 -8.55 0.41
CA ARG A 162 13.06 -9.10 -0.95
C ARG A 162 13.40 -10.59 -0.94
N ASN A 163 14.44 -10.99 -0.22
CA ASN A 163 14.91 -12.37 -0.15
C ASN A 163 13.87 -13.28 0.53
N ASP A 164 13.34 -12.87 1.68
CA ASP A 164 12.33 -13.65 2.41
C ASP A 164 11.05 -13.78 1.60
N ALA A 165 10.57 -12.67 0.99
CA ALA A 165 9.42 -12.72 0.11
C ALA A 165 9.64 -13.70 -1.05
N GLN A 166 10.78 -13.63 -1.73
CA GLN A 166 11.11 -14.54 -2.84
C GLN A 166 11.12 -16.01 -2.39
N LYS A 167 11.77 -16.34 -1.27
CA LYS A 167 11.79 -17.72 -0.74
C LYS A 167 10.39 -18.24 -0.44
N LEU A 168 9.54 -17.43 0.20
CA LEU A 168 8.17 -17.81 0.49
C LEU A 168 7.36 -18.00 -0.80
N GLU A 169 7.56 -17.15 -1.80
CA GLU A 169 6.88 -17.30 -3.09
C GLU A 169 7.30 -18.58 -3.82
N GLU A 170 8.60 -18.89 -3.85
CA GLU A 170 9.13 -20.12 -4.45
C GLU A 170 8.59 -21.37 -3.74
N TRP A 171 8.60 -21.35 -2.40
CA TRP A 171 8.01 -22.42 -1.60
C TRP A 171 6.51 -22.58 -1.90
N ALA A 172 5.75 -21.48 -1.93
CA ALA A 172 4.31 -21.51 -2.18
C ALA A 172 3.95 -22.04 -3.57
N ARG A 173 4.71 -21.69 -4.61
CA ARG A 173 4.53 -22.22 -5.97
C ARG A 173 4.75 -23.73 -6.06
N ALA A 174 5.55 -24.29 -5.14
CA ALA A 174 5.75 -25.74 -5.03
C ALA A 174 4.67 -26.44 -4.18
N GLN A 175 3.72 -25.70 -3.61
CA GLN A 175 2.64 -26.25 -2.79
C GLN A 175 1.34 -26.47 -3.58
N ASN A 176 0.41 -27.18 -2.94
CA ASN A 176 -0.99 -27.30 -3.33
C ASN A 176 -1.88 -27.11 -2.09
N ALA A 177 -3.20 -27.21 -2.27
CA ALA A 177 -4.19 -27.00 -1.20
C ALA A 177 -4.00 -27.88 0.05
N THR A 178 -3.43 -29.08 -0.09
CA THR A 178 -3.18 -29.99 1.03
C THR A 178 -1.81 -29.72 1.64
N SER A 179 -0.77 -29.61 0.81
CA SER A 179 0.60 -29.50 1.31
C SER A 179 0.89 -28.16 2.01
N ILE A 180 0.16 -27.09 1.65
CA ILE A 180 0.27 -25.76 2.28
C ILE A 180 -0.31 -25.73 3.69
N ILE A 181 -1.33 -26.55 3.99
CA ILE A 181 -1.95 -26.63 5.34
C ILE A 181 -1.26 -27.66 6.24
N GLU A 182 -0.55 -28.62 5.65
CA GLU A 182 0.21 -29.67 6.33
C GLU A 182 1.64 -29.25 6.72
N PHE A 183 1.97 -27.95 6.60
CA PHE A 183 3.25 -27.40 7.07
C PHE A 183 3.64 -27.82 8.52
N PRO A 184 2.72 -28.02 9.49
CA PRO A 184 3.11 -28.44 10.85
C PRO A 184 3.76 -29.82 10.90
N SER A 185 3.43 -30.71 9.96
CA SER A 185 3.94 -32.08 9.89
C SER A 185 5.17 -32.23 9.01
N ARG A 186 5.70 -31.12 8.49
CA ARG A 186 6.77 -31.11 7.49
C ARG A 186 7.98 -30.30 7.97
N GLU A 187 9.14 -30.63 7.41
CA GLU A 187 10.42 -30.04 7.76
C GLU A 187 10.96 -29.24 6.57
N GLY A 188 11.42 -28.04 6.86
CA GLY A 188 11.97 -27.11 5.88
C GLY A 188 12.12 -25.72 6.49
N GLU A 189 12.85 -24.85 5.79
CA GLU A 189 13.09 -23.48 6.25
C GLU A 189 11.76 -22.71 6.42
N ILE A 190 10.89 -22.77 5.41
CA ILE A 190 9.60 -22.05 5.43
C ILE A 190 8.61 -22.71 6.39
N GLU A 191 8.57 -24.05 6.44
CA GLU A 191 7.77 -24.78 7.43
C GLU A 191 8.18 -24.40 8.85
N GLY A 192 9.48 -24.24 9.11
CA GLY A 192 10.01 -23.76 10.39
C GLY A 192 9.55 -22.35 10.73
N ILE A 193 9.54 -21.42 9.77
CA ILE A 193 9.01 -20.07 9.94
C ILE A 193 7.51 -20.11 10.28
N LEU A 194 6.72 -20.90 9.56
CA LEU A 194 5.28 -21.01 9.81
C LEU A 194 4.97 -21.67 11.16
N LYS A 195 5.81 -22.61 11.61
CA LYS A 195 5.74 -23.21 12.95
C LYS A 195 6.02 -22.18 14.05
N ASP A 196 7.09 -21.40 13.93
CA ASP A 196 7.41 -20.30 14.87
C ASP A 196 6.25 -19.30 14.96
N ILE A 197 5.66 -18.92 13.81
CA ILE A 197 4.47 -18.05 13.77
C ILE A 197 3.31 -18.68 14.53
N SER A 198 3.02 -19.95 14.27
CA SER A 198 1.92 -20.68 14.92
C SER A 198 2.09 -20.73 16.43
N GLU A 199 3.31 -20.99 16.92
CA GLU A 199 3.65 -21.01 18.34
C GLU A 199 3.49 -19.62 18.98
N ARG A 200 4.00 -18.57 18.32
CA ARG A 200 3.86 -17.19 18.80
C ARG A 200 2.40 -16.72 18.84
N ALA A 201 1.60 -17.10 17.84
CA ALA A 201 0.19 -16.76 17.74
C ALA A 201 -0.69 -17.55 18.73
N GLY A 202 -0.35 -18.81 19.02
CA GLY A 202 -1.07 -19.65 19.99
C GLY A 202 -0.63 -19.45 21.44
N GLY A 203 0.52 -18.82 21.68
CA GLY A 203 1.07 -18.58 23.02
C GLY A 203 0.32 -17.52 23.85
N LYS A 204 0.77 -17.33 25.10
CA LYS A 204 0.25 -16.28 26.00
C LYS A 204 0.75 -14.87 25.64
N GLY A 205 1.66 -14.76 24.67
CA GLY A 205 2.20 -13.50 24.17
C GLY A 205 1.20 -12.76 23.28
N SER A 206 1.49 -11.49 23.00
CA SER A 206 0.72 -10.72 22.01
C SER A 206 1.39 -10.84 20.65
N PHE A 207 0.83 -11.69 19.79
CA PHE A 207 1.26 -11.77 18.39
C PHE A 207 0.90 -10.48 17.65
N SER A 208 1.88 -9.86 16.99
CA SER A 208 1.69 -8.60 16.28
C SER A 208 1.11 -8.82 14.88
N TYR A 209 -0.15 -9.25 14.85
CA TYR A 209 -0.92 -9.35 13.61
C TYR A 209 -1.02 -8.00 12.89
N SER A 210 -0.98 -8.04 11.56
CA SER A 210 -1.16 -6.87 10.71
C SER A 210 -1.88 -7.22 9.42
N ARG A 211 -2.39 -6.20 8.72
CA ARG A 211 -2.98 -6.36 7.39
C ARG A 211 -1.99 -6.95 6.38
N PHE A 212 -0.72 -6.55 6.45
CA PHE A 212 0.31 -7.12 5.57
C PHE A 212 0.50 -8.61 5.83
N PHE A 213 0.43 -9.06 7.08
CA PHE A 213 0.44 -10.49 7.38
C PHE A 213 -0.73 -11.24 6.72
N ALA A 214 -1.95 -10.69 6.78
CA ALA A 214 -3.12 -11.26 6.08
C ALA A 214 -2.91 -11.36 4.56
N ILE A 215 -2.37 -10.31 3.96
CA ILE A 215 -2.05 -10.26 2.52
C ILE A 215 -0.96 -11.28 2.18
N GLY A 216 0.05 -11.44 3.02
CA GLY A 216 1.08 -12.48 2.87
C GLY A 216 0.50 -13.89 2.88
N LEU A 217 -0.42 -14.19 3.82
CA LEU A 217 -1.13 -15.47 3.83
C LEU A 217 -1.94 -15.71 2.55
N PHE A 218 -2.67 -14.68 2.11
CA PHE A 218 -3.42 -14.78 0.87
C PHE A 218 -2.49 -14.98 -0.34
N ARG A 219 -1.34 -14.31 -0.37
CA ARG A 219 -0.34 -14.46 -1.43
C ARG A 219 0.24 -15.87 -1.49
N LEU A 220 0.49 -16.50 -0.34
CA LEU A 220 0.89 -17.92 -0.29
C LEU A 220 -0.18 -18.83 -0.92
N LEU A 221 -1.45 -18.63 -0.57
CA LEU A 221 -2.56 -19.41 -1.11
C LEU A 221 -2.75 -19.18 -2.61
N GLU A 222 -2.62 -17.93 -3.07
CA GLU A 222 -2.69 -17.56 -4.49
C GLU A 222 -1.62 -18.31 -5.30
N LEU A 223 -0.37 -18.29 -4.84
CA LEU A 223 0.74 -18.95 -5.53
C LEU A 223 0.62 -20.49 -5.52
N ALA A 224 0.00 -21.06 -4.51
CA ALA A 224 -0.30 -22.49 -4.42
C ALA A 224 -1.57 -22.90 -5.20
N ASN A 225 -2.24 -21.95 -5.89
CA ASN A 225 -3.55 -22.15 -6.53
C ASN A 225 -4.59 -22.75 -5.57
N ALA A 226 -4.61 -22.28 -4.31
CA ALA A 226 -5.37 -22.84 -3.20
C ALA A 226 -6.23 -21.78 -2.49
N THR A 227 -6.84 -20.87 -3.24
CA THR A 227 -7.61 -19.72 -2.72
C THR A 227 -9.01 -20.09 -2.21
N GLU A 228 -9.32 -21.38 -2.09
CA GLU A 228 -10.60 -21.86 -1.59
C GLU A 228 -10.82 -21.44 -0.12
N PRO A 229 -12.02 -20.96 0.27
CA PRO A 229 -12.28 -20.49 1.63
C PRO A 229 -11.98 -21.52 2.73
N THR A 230 -12.17 -22.81 2.41
CA THR A 230 -11.93 -23.94 3.32
C THR A 230 -10.44 -24.17 3.57
N VAL A 231 -9.57 -23.90 2.58
CA VAL A 231 -8.12 -24.00 2.74
C VAL A 231 -7.61 -22.85 3.59
N LEU A 232 -8.10 -21.63 3.35
CA LEU A 232 -7.78 -20.47 4.18
C LEU A 232 -8.19 -20.68 5.64
N GLU A 233 -9.38 -21.25 5.88
CA GLU A 233 -9.85 -21.59 7.22
C GLU A 233 -8.91 -22.56 7.92
N LYS A 234 -8.55 -23.68 7.26
CA LYS A 234 -7.62 -24.67 7.82
C LYS A 234 -6.24 -24.07 8.07
N LEU A 235 -5.72 -23.26 7.15
CA LEU A 235 -4.43 -22.58 7.31
C LEU A 235 -4.45 -21.63 8.52
N CYS A 236 -5.52 -20.85 8.69
CA CYS A 236 -5.69 -19.97 9.85
C CYS A 236 -5.71 -20.76 11.17
N VAL A 237 -6.39 -21.91 11.19
CA VAL A 237 -6.41 -22.82 12.36
C VAL A 237 -5.01 -23.34 12.66
N SER A 238 -4.28 -23.86 11.66
CA SER A 238 -2.91 -24.37 11.83
C SER A 238 -1.92 -23.29 12.31
N LEU A 239 -2.16 -22.02 11.98
CA LEU A 239 -1.35 -20.89 12.42
C LEU A 239 -1.83 -20.24 13.72
N ASN A 240 -2.92 -20.72 14.33
CA ASN A 240 -3.57 -20.08 15.48
C ASN A 240 -3.99 -18.61 15.23
N ILE A 241 -4.38 -18.29 13.99
CA ILE A 241 -4.79 -16.93 13.58
C ILE A 241 -6.31 -16.83 13.46
N ASN A 242 -6.86 -15.69 13.88
CA ASN A 242 -8.28 -15.42 13.79
C ASN A 242 -8.73 -15.19 12.33
N LYS A 243 -9.39 -16.18 11.71
CA LYS A 243 -9.91 -16.10 10.33
C LYS A 243 -10.74 -14.83 10.07
N ARG A 244 -11.61 -14.45 11.00
CA ARG A 244 -12.46 -13.24 10.86
C ARG A 244 -11.65 -11.94 10.71
N SER A 245 -10.45 -11.89 11.28
CA SER A 245 -9.56 -10.73 11.14
C SER A 245 -8.88 -10.73 9.77
N VAL A 246 -8.50 -11.92 9.28
CA VAL A 246 -7.95 -12.11 7.93
C VAL A 246 -8.98 -11.72 6.87
N ASP A 247 -10.20 -12.27 6.91
CA ASP A 247 -11.27 -11.96 5.97
C ASP A 247 -11.51 -10.43 5.88
N ARG A 248 -11.64 -9.76 7.04
CA ARG A 248 -11.84 -8.31 7.12
C ARG A 248 -10.72 -7.52 6.45
N ASP A 249 -9.47 -7.90 6.71
CA ASP A 249 -8.32 -7.17 6.16
C ASP A 249 -8.12 -7.43 4.66
N LEU A 250 -8.46 -8.62 4.17
CA LEU A 250 -8.46 -8.93 2.73
C LEU A 250 -9.55 -8.16 1.98
N ASP A 251 -10.74 -8.00 2.57
CA ASP A 251 -11.80 -7.15 1.99
C ASP A 251 -11.35 -5.69 1.90
N VAL A 252 -10.70 -5.16 2.95
CA VAL A 252 -10.14 -3.80 2.93
C VAL A 252 -9.06 -3.67 1.86
N TYR A 253 -8.18 -4.67 1.74
CA TYR A 253 -7.12 -4.67 0.74
C TYR A 253 -7.65 -4.68 -0.70
N ARG A 254 -8.63 -5.55 -0.99
CA ARG A 254 -9.29 -5.62 -2.30
C ARG A 254 -9.90 -4.28 -2.70
N ASN A 255 -10.56 -3.62 -1.75
CA ASN A 255 -11.15 -2.30 -1.95
C ASN A 255 -10.09 -1.22 -2.19
N LEU A 256 -8.93 -1.29 -1.53
CA LEU A 256 -7.81 -0.37 -1.75
C LEU A 256 -7.22 -0.54 -3.16
N LEU A 257 -6.89 -1.78 -3.55
CA LEU A 257 -6.35 -2.07 -4.88
C LEU A 257 -7.28 -1.62 -6.00
N SER A 258 -8.58 -1.87 -5.85
CA SER A 258 -9.58 -1.48 -6.86
C SER A 258 -9.59 0.03 -7.10
N LYS A 259 -9.44 0.83 -6.03
CA LYS A 259 -9.32 2.29 -6.12
C LYS A 259 -8.01 2.74 -6.75
N LEU A 260 -6.90 2.04 -6.46
CA LEU A 260 -5.59 2.35 -7.06
C LEU A 260 -5.58 2.08 -8.57
N VAL A 261 -6.13 0.95 -9.01
CA VAL A 261 -6.26 0.62 -10.44
C VAL A 261 -7.06 1.69 -11.17
N GLN A 262 -8.24 2.06 -10.64
CA GLN A 262 -9.06 3.13 -11.21
C GLN A 262 -8.32 4.47 -11.27
N ALA A 263 -7.57 4.83 -10.22
CA ALA A 263 -6.80 6.07 -10.20
C ALA A 263 -5.63 6.07 -11.21
N LYS A 264 -4.99 4.91 -11.41
CA LYS A 264 -3.94 4.73 -12.42
C LYS A 264 -4.48 4.85 -13.84
N GLU A 265 -5.62 4.25 -14.13
CA GLU A 265 -6.28 4.35 -15.44
C GLU A 265 -6.62 5.80 -15.79
N LEU A 266 -7.22 6.54 -14.85
CA LEU A 266 -7.54 7.96 -15.04
C LEU A 266 -6.30 8.82 -15.29
N LEU A 267 -5.17 8.50 -14.65
CA LEU A 267 -3.91 9.20 -14.86
C LEU A 267 -3.25 8.85 -16.17
N LYS A 268 -3.27 7.58 -16.57
CA LYS A 268 -2.80 7.17 -17.89
C LYS A 268 -3.56 7.94 -18.97
N GLU A 269 -4.89 7.98 -18.88
CA GLU A 269 -5.70 8.79 -19.79
C GLU A 269 -5.35 10.29 -19.73
N TYR A 270 -5.12 10.84 -18.54
CA TYR A 270 -4.75 12.25 -18.40
C TYR A 270 -3.39 12.55 -19.05
N VAL A 271 -2.38 11.72 -18.78
CA VAL A 271 -1.03 11.86 -19.36
C VAL A 271 -1.08 11.70 -20.88
N ASP A 272 -1.82 10.72 -21.38
CA ASP A 272 -1.97 10.50 -22.82
C ASP A 272 -2.67 11.68 -23.50
N ARG A 273 -3.69 12.26 -22.85
CA ARG A 273 -4.36 13.50 -23.32
C ARG A 273 -3.41 14.69 -23.34
N GLU A 274 -2.60 14.88 -22.29
CA GLU A 274 -1.66 16.00 -22.24
C GLU A 274 -0.51 15.82 -23.24
N LYS A 275 0.01 14.61 -23.44
CA LYS A 275 0.98 14.31 -24.50
C LYS A 275 0.43 14.64 -25.88
N LYS A 276 -0.80 14.20 -26.18
CA LYS A 276 -1.47 14.52 -27.45
C LYS A 276 -1.62 16.04 -27.65
N LYS A 277 -2.05 16.77 -26.62
CA LYS A 277 -2.13 18.24 -26.70
C LYS A 277 -0.77 18.90 -26.91
N MET A 278 0.29 18.38 -26.31
CA MET A 278 1.65 18.89 -26.51
C MET A 278 2.15 18.60 -27.93
N GLU A 279 1.89 17.40 -28.46
CA GLU A 279 2.22 17.05 -29.84
C GLU A 279 1.47 17.93 -30.85
N GLU A 280 0.17 18.16 -30.65
CA GLU A 280 -0.65 19.07 -31.47
C GLU A 280 -0.13 20.52 -31.42
N ARG A 281 0.34 20.98 -30.25
CA ARG A 281 0.97 22.31 -30.09
C ARG A 281 2.31 22.40 -30.80
N VAL A 282 3.14 21.37 -30.74
CA VAL A 282 4.43 21.34 -31.44
C VAL A 282 4.23 21.25 -32.95
N GLN A 283 3.25 20.48 -33.43
CA GLN A 283 2.89 20.42 -34.86
C GLN A 283 2.33 21.75 -35.37
N SER A 284 1.44 22.39 -34.61
CA SER A 284 0.90 23.71 -35.00
C SER A 284 1.96 24.81 -34.97
N GLN A 285 2.90 24.79 -34.03
CA GLN A 285 4.04 25.71 -34.02
C GLN A 285 4.97 25.49 -35.23
N LYS A 286 5.30 24.23 -35.57
CA LYS A 286 6.09 23.92 -36.77
C LYS A 286 5.37 24.34 -38.06
N ALA A 287 4.06 24.11 -38.16
CA ALA A 287 3.26 24.54 -39.30
C ALA A 287 3.23 26.07 -39.44
N ASN A 288 3.09 26.79 -38.31
CA ASN A 288 3.11 28.26 -38.30
C ASN A 288 4.49 28.82 -38.66
N GLU A 289 5.58 28.20 -38.22
CA GLU A 289 6.94 28.58 -38.62
C GLU A 289 7.18 28.40 -40.13
N VAL A 290 6.71 27.29 -40.71
CA VAL A 290 6.82 27.04 -42.15
C VAL A 290 6.02 28.08 -42.95
N VAL A 291 4.80 28.40 -42.52
CA VAL A 291 3.97 29.44 -43.16
C VAL A 291 4.61 30.83 -43.07
N ALA A 292 5.20 31.18 -41.93
CA ALA A 292 5.90 32.45 -41.76
C ALA A 292 7.15 32.57 -42.66
N LYS A 293 7.89 31.46 -42.84
CA LYS A 293 9.06 31.42 -43.73
C LYS A 293 8.68 31.61 -45.20
N CYS A 294 7.61 30.95 -45.65
CA CYS A 294 7.09 31.12 -47.01
C CYS A 294 6.60 32.56 -47.26
N LEU A 295 5.88 33.17 -46.31
CA LEU A 295 5.38 34.55 -46.45
C LEU A 295 6.51 35.61 -46.43
N GLY A 296 7.59 35.36 -45.69
CA GLY A 296 8.78 36.22 -45.70
C GLY A 296 9.55 36.20 -47.02
N GLU A 297 9.55 35.07 -47.73
CA GLU A 297 10.18 34.96 -49.06
C GLU A 297 9.38 35.67 -50.17
N PHE A 298 8.04 35.74 -50.05
CA PHE A 298 7.19 36.48 -51.02
C PHE A 298 7.33 38.01 -50.93
N GLN A 299 7.71 38.57 -49.78
CA GLN A 299 7.91 40.02 -49.64
C GLN A 299 9.26 40.50 -50.21
N ASN A 300 10.26 39.62 -50.36
CA ASN A 300 11.57 39.95 -50.92
C ASN A 300 11.69 39.72 -52.45
N GLY A 301 10.66 39.16 -53.10
CA GLY A 301 10.65 38.89 -54.53
C GLY A 301 9.95 39.94 -55.40
N GLY A 302 9.37 40.98 -54.80
CA GLY A 302 8.55 42.00 -55.47
C GLY A 302 9.25 43.36 -55.66
N ALA A 303 10.49 43.38 -56.14
CA ALA A 303 11.15 44.60 -56.60
C ALA A 303 12.14 44.26 -57.73
N SER A 304 11.65 44.26 -58.96
CA SER A 304 12.46 44.39 -60.18
C SER A 304 11.61 45.00 -61.27
#